data_AF-A0A5R8Q8J6-F1
#
_entry.id   AF-A0A5R8Q8J6-F1
#
_cell.length_a   1.000
_cell.length_b   1.000
_cell.length_c   1.000
_cell.angle_alpha   90.00
_cell.angle_beta   90.00
_cell.angle_gamma   90.00
#
_symmetry.space_group_name_H-M   'P 1'
#
loop_
_entity.id
_entity.type
_entity.pdbx_description
1 polymer ?
#
loop_
_entity_poly.entity_id
_entity_poly.type
_entity_poly.pdbx_seq_one_letter_code
_entity_poly.pdbx_strand_id
1 'polypeptide(L)'
;MSATNGNDQFLVAPRNAASAGDLAAFEQAMQSVPGAAILQRAGKAGQPRLVVTLPAASASQLREQFGATLIIEPNAPLKPF
;
A
#
# COMPACT_ATOMS: atom_id res chain seq x y z
N MET A 1 2.69 19.57 17.34
CA MET A 1 1.73 18.76 16.57
C MET A 1 2.09 18.95 15.11
N SER A 2 2.75 17.98 14.48
CA SER A 2 3.18 18.09 13.09
C SER A 2 2.52 16.99 12.29
N ALA A 3 1.26 17.22 11.89
CA ALA A 3 0.64 16.49 10.79
C ALA A 3 1.21 17.07 9.50
N THR A 4 2.33 16.52 9.05
CA THR A 4 2.93 16.91 7.77
C THR A 4 2.08 16.33 6.64
N ASN A 5 1.09 17.10 6.18
CA ASN A 5 0.47 17.02 4.85
C ASN A 5 0.02 15.63 4.35
N GLY A 6 -1.13 15.18 4.83
CA GLY A 6 -2.17 14.49 4.04
C GLY A 6 -1.98 13.00 3.69
N ASN A 7 -0.74 12.54 3.47
CA ASN A 7 -0.49 11.21 2.94
C ASN A 7 0.48 10.39 3.79
N ASP A 8 0.11 9.16 4.12
CA ASP A 8 0.92 8.20 4.86
C ASP A 8 1.56 7.18 3.90
N GLN A 9 2.65 6.56 4.34
CA GLN A 9 3.27 5.46 3.59
C GLN A 9 2.71 4.12 4.03
N PHE A 10 2.46 3.24 3.07
CA PHE A 10 1.96 1.89 3.31
C PHE A 10 2.80 0.85 2.57
N LEU A 11 2.98 -0.31 3.19
CA LEU A 11 3.49 -1.51 2.56
C LEU A 11 2.31 -2.34 2.09
N VAL A 12 2.35 -2.73 0.81
CA VAL A 12 1.30 -3.53 0.17
C VAL A 12 1.90 -4.80 -0.42
N ALA A 13 1.35 -5.96 -0.06
CA ALA A 13 1.84 -7.24 -0.56
C ALA A 13 0.70 -8.27 -0.66
N PRO A 14 0.74 -9.22 -1.59
CA PRO A 14 -0.21 -10.34 -1.61
C PRO A 14 -0.10 -11.18 -0.34
N ARG A 15 -1.23 -11.65 0.19
CA ARG A 15 -1.26 -12.61 1.32
C ARG A 15 -0.76 -13.99 0.91
N ASN A 16 -0.88 -14.35 -0.36
CA ASN A 16 -0.42 -15.61 -0.93
C ASN A 16 -0.13 -15.46 -2.44
N ALA A 17 0.45 -16.49 -3.05
CA ALA A 17 0.82 -16.47 -4.47
C ALA A 17 -0.37 -16.34 -5.43
N ALA A 18 -1.54 -16.87 -5.06
CA ALA A 18 -2.76 -16.77 -5.89
C ALA A 18 -3.27 -15.32 -5.96
N SER A 19 -3.03 -14.53 -4.92
CA SER A 19 -3.39 -13.11 -4.85
C SER A 19 -2.37 -12.16 -5.50
N ALA A 20 -1.35 -12.67 -6.20
CA ALA A 20 -0.35 -11.83 -6.85
C ALA A 20 -0.95 -10.92 -7.94
N GLY A 21 -2.01 -11.36 -8.63
CA GLY A 21 -2.74 -10.57 -9.62
C GLY A 21 -3.46 -9.36 -9.02
N ASP A 22 -3.91 -9.46 -7.76
CA ASP A 22 -4.62 -8.37 -7.07
C ASP A 22 -3.71 -7.18 -6.78
N LEU A 23 -2.39 -7.38 -6.76
CA LEU A 23 -1.43 -6.29 -6.62
C LEU A 23 -1.49 -5.34 -7.83
N ALA A 24 -1.63 -5.89 -9.04
CA ALA A 24 -1.78 -5.07 -10.25
C ALA A 24 -3.14 -4.33 -10.27
N ALA A 25 -4.21 -4.98 -9.81
CA ALA A 25 -5.52 -4.35 -9.66
C ALA A 25 -5.50 -3.22 -8.62
N PHE A 26 -4.77 -3.41 -7.52
CA PHE A 26 -4.53 -2.37 -6.52
C PHE A 26 -3.76 -1.17 -7.11
N GLU A 27 -2.71 -1.42 -7.89
CA GLU A 27 -1.97 -0.36 -8.59
C GLU A 27 -2.88 0.43 -9.54
N GLN A 28 -3.78 -0.24 -10.26
CA GLN A 28 -4.77 0.43 -11.11
C GLN A 28 -5.74 1.27 -10.30
N ALA A 29 -6.28 0.74 -9.19
CA ALA A 29 -7.19 1.49 -8.32
C ALA A 29 -6.54 2.75 -7.74
N MET A 30 -5.25 2.70 -7.42
CA MET A 30 -4.48 3.86 -6.95
C MET A 30 -4.39 5.00 -7.96
N GLN A 31 -4.42 4.73 -9.27
CA GLN A 31 -4.29 5.80 -10.29
C GLN A 31 -5.44 6.82 -10.21
N SER A 32 -6.58 6.40 -9.67
CA SER A 32 -7.76 7.26 -9.46
C SER A 32 -7.73 8.02 -8.13
N VAL A 33 -6.71 7.80 -7.28
CA VAL A 33 -6.61 8.43 -5.96
C VAL A 33 -5.66 9.64 -6.04
N PRO A 34 -6.16 10.88 -5.87
CA PRO A 34 -5.30 12.06 -5.87
C PRO A 34 -4.24 11.99 -4.76
N GLY A 35 -2.98 12.22 -5.14
CA GLY A 35 -1.84 12.18 -4.23
C GLY A 35 -1.32 10.77 -3.93
N ALA A 36 -1.95 9.71 -4.43
CA ALA A 36 -1.40 8.37 -4.34
C ALA A 36 -0.20 8.20 -5.27
N ALA A 37 0.84 7.53 -4.82
CA ALA A 37 1.98 7.18 -5.66
C ALA A 37 2.68 5.90 -5.19
N ILE A 38 3.26 5.18 -6.14
CA ILE A 38 4.17 4.06 -5.84
C ILE A 38 5.55 4.66 -5.58
N LEU A 39 6.06 4.49 -4.35
CA LEU A 39 7.37 4.98 -3.95
C LEU A 39 8.46 3.95 -4.26
N GLN A 40 8.15 2.66 -4.09
CA GLN A 40 9.09 1.59 -4.33
C GLN A 40 8.38 0.31 -4.76
N ARG A 41 8.94 -0.36 -5.78
CA ARG A 41 8.63 -1.76 -6.09
C ARG A 41 9.73 -2.64 -5.48
N ALA A 42 9.35 -3.59 -4.66
CA ALA A 42 10.27 -4.45 -3.94
C ALA A 42 9.75 -5.89 -3.88
N GLY A 43 10.47 -6.75 -3.15
CA GLY A 43 10.12 -8.16 -3.01
C GLY A 43 10.92 -9.05 -3.95
N LYS A 44 10.52 -10.31 -4.05
CA LYS A 44 11.18 -11.35 -4.85
C LYS A 44 10.16 -11.95 -5.82
N ALA A 45 10.61 -12.67 -6.84
CA ALA A 45 9.71 -13.43 -7.71
C ALA A 45 8.81 -14.37 -6.86
N GLY A 46 7.50 -14.31 -7.08
CA GLY A 46 6.49 -15.03 -6.29
C GLY A 46 6.06 -14.38 -4.97
N GLN A 47 6.74 -13.32 -4.52
CA GLN A 47 6.38 -12.52 -3.34
C GLN A 47 6.65 -11.03 -3.61
N PRO A 48 5.90 -10.41 -4.55
CA PRO A 48 6.06 -9.00 -4.84
C PRO A 48 5.52 -8.14 -3.68
N ARG A 49 6.09 -6.96 -3.48
CA ARG A 49 5.56 -5.95 -2.56
C ARG A 49 5.75 -4.54 -3.12
N LEU A 50 4.90 -3.62 -2.68
CA LEU A 50 4.96 -2.21 -2.99
C LEU A 50 5.12 -1.41 -1.70
N VAL A 51 5.84 -0.30 -1.79
CA VAL A 51 5.73 0.81 -0.85
C VAL A 51 5.02 1.93 -1.58
N VAL A 52 3.93 2.41 -1.02
CA VAL A 52 3.06 3.42 -1.63
C VAL A 52 2.84 4.55 -0.65
N THR A 53 2.49 5.72 -1.17
CA THR A 53 1.91 6.80 -0.37
C THR A 53 0.43 6.92 -0.71
N LEU A 54 -0.41 7.09 0.31
CA LEU A 54 -1.87 7.19 0.19
C LEU A 54 -2.40 8.23 1.17
N PRO A 55 -3.43 9.01 0.78
CA PRO A 55 -4.24 9.74 1.75
C PRO A 55 -4.92 8.78 2.74
N ALA A 56 -5.02 9.15 4.01
CA ALA A 56 -5.54 8.26 5.06
C ALA A 56 -6.96 7.73 4.76
N ALA A 57 -7.85 8.57 4.25
CA ALA A 57 -9.20 8.17 3.87
C ALA A 57 -9.23 7.13 2.75
N SER A 58 -8.37 7.30 1.74
CA SER A 58 -8.26 6.37 0.61
C SER A 58 -7.58 5.06 1.01
N ALA A 59 -6.66 5.08 1.97
CA ALA A 59 -6.04 3.88 2.51
C ALA A 59 -7.08 2.95 3.16
N SER A 60 -8.03 3.50 3.93
CA SER A 60 -9.14 2.73 4.50
C SER A 60 -10.02 2.09 3.42
N GLN A 61 -10.41 2.86 2.41
CA GLN A 61 -11.23 2.35 1.30
C GLN A 61 -10.52 1.22 0.52
N LEU A 62 -9.24 1.40 0.20
CA LEU A 62 -8.46 0.38 -0.49
C LEU A 62 -8.25 -0.86 0.40
N ARG A 63 -8.17 -0.70 1.73
CA ARG A 63 -8.09 -1.81 2.68
C ARG A 63 -9.38 -2.60 2.78
N GLU A 64 -10.53 -1.93 2.70
CA GLU A 64 -11.83 -2.61 2.62
C GLU A 64 -11.96 -3.41 1.31
N GLN A 65 -11.51 -2.84 0.19
CA GLN A 65 -11.61 -3.47 -1.13
C GLN A 65 -10.64 -4.66 -1.29
N PHE A 66 -9.39 -4.53 -0.85
CA PHE A 66 -8.33 -5.51 -1.13
C PHE A 66 -7.82 -6.25 0.10
N GLY A 67 -8.23 -5.89 1.32
CA GLY A 67 -7.66 -6.42 2.56
C GLY A 67 -7.84 -7.93 2.77
N ALA A 68 -8.77 -8.56 2.05
CA ALA A 68 -8.96 -10.01 2.04
C ALA A 68 -7.84 -10.76 1.30
N THR A 69 -7.21 -10.14 0.30
CA THR A 69 -6.19 -10.78 -0.56
C THR A 69 -4.83 -10.10 -0.47
N LEU A 70 -4.79 -8.82 -0.08
CA LEU A 70 -3.59 -8.03 0.14
C LEU A 70 -3.40 -7.70 1.63
N ILE A 71 -2.14 -7.67 2.03
CA ILE A 71 -1.65 -7.04 3.25
C ILE A 71 -1.45 -5.56 2.93
N ILE A 72 -2.07 -4.66 3.69
CA ILE A 72 -1.92 -3.21 3.56
C ILE A 72 -1.65 -2.69 4.96
N GLU A 73 -0.39 -2.36 5.27
CA GLU A 73 0.02 -1.92 6.61
C GLU A 73 0.81 -0.62 6.55
N PRO A 74 0.73 0.25 7.57
CA PRO A 74 1.56 1.44 7.65
C PRO A 74 3.05 1.11 7.57
N ASN A 75 3.77 1.77 6.66
CA ASN A 75 5.22 1.69 6.54
C ASN A 75 5.89 2.79 7.38
N ALA A 76 5.61 2.80 8.68
CA ALA A 76 6.21 3.76 9.59
C ALA A 76 7.65 3.32 9.91
N PRO A 77 8.65 4.21 9.81
CA PRO A 77 10.01 3.88 10.22
C PRO A 77 10.02 3.52 11.71
N LEU A 78 10.68 2.41 12.05
CA LEU A 78 10.93 2.05 13.44
C LEU A 78 11.79 3.16 14.05
N LYS A 79 11.27 3.84 15.08
CA LYS A 79 12.09 4.75 15.88
C LYS A 79 12.99 3.90 16.78
N PRO A 80 14.33 4.02 16.67
CA PRO A 80 15.22 3.46 17.68
C PRO A 80 14.87 4.12 19.02
N PHE A 81 14.78 3.29 20.07
CA PHE A 81 14.58 3.71 21.46
C PHE A 81 15.88 4.27 22.03
#